data_AF-A0A418YJK6-F1
#
_entry.id   AF-A0A418YJK6-F1
#
_cell.length_a   1.000
_cell.length_b   1.000
_cell.length_c   1.000
_cell.angle_alpha   90.00
_cell.angle_beta   90.00
_cell.angle_gamma   90.00
#
_symmetry.space_group_name_H-M   'P 1'
#
loop_
_entity.id
_entity.type
_entity.pdbx_description
1 polymer ?
#
loop_
_entity_poly.entity_id
_entity_poly.type
_entity_poly.pdbx_seq_one_letter_code
_entity_poly.pdbx_strand_id
1 'polypeptide(L)'
;MKYEHSCGCPANWKQYNHALKQRGSLTFWMDEQAIAKWNNTERSGRRGRSQAYSDTAIATSLMIKGVFKLLFRALEGSLNSLFRLLKVDLKSPDYTCISKRAKTVEFNYRLPSHGQAAHLVIDATG
;
A
#
# COMPACT_ATOMS: atom_id res chain seq x y z
N MET A 1 -37.06 9.73 46.46
CA MET A 1 -36.20 10.22 45.36
C MET A 1 -36.11 9.12 44.32
N LYS A 2 -36.73 9.31 43.15
CA LYS A 2 -36.59 8.37 42.03
C LYS A 2 -35.30 8.71 41.30
N TYR A 3 -34.37 7.77 41.23
CA TYR A 3 -33.21 7.86 40.34
C TYR A 3 -33.69 7.44 38.95
N GLU A 4 -33.84 8.41 38.05
CA GLU A 4 -34.01 8.14 36.63
C GLU A 4 -32.67 7.70 36.05
N HIS A 5 -32.62 6.45 35.59
CA HIS A 5 -31.52 5.94 34.77
C HIS A 5 -31.56 6.64 33.41
N SER A 6 -30.79 7.72 33.26
CA SER A 6 -30.54 8.32 31.95
C SER A 6 -29.65 7.37 31.14
N CYS A 7 -30.25 6.54 30.30
CA CYS A 7 -29.56 5.79 29.25
C CYS A 7 -29.16 6.76 28.11
N GLY A 8 -28.26 7.71 28.39
CA GLY A 8 -27.71 8.62 27.40
C GLY A 8 -26.46 8.02 26.77
N CYS A 9 -26.48 7.74 25.47
CA CYS A 9 -25.23 7.51 24.73
C CYS A 9 -24.32 8.73 24.97
N PRO A 10 -23.04 8.55 25.37
CA PRO A 10 -22.17 9.68 25.65
C PRO A 10 -22.12 10.60 24.43
N ALA A 11 -22.24 11.91 24.63
CA ALA A 11 -22.41 12.92 23.56
C ALA A 11 -21.31 12.87 22.47
N ASN A 12 -20.19 12.23 22.76
CA ASN A 12 -19.07 12.04 21.84
C ASN A 12 -19.06 10.69 21.09
N TRP A 13 -19.98 9.76 21.36
CA TRP A 13 -19.94 8.38 20.85
C TRP A 13 -19.94 8.32 19.32
N LYS A 14 -20.74 9.19 18.69
CA LYS A 14 -20.83 9.30 17.23
C LYS A 14 -19.51 9.79 16.63
N GLN A 15 -18.87 10.77 17.25
CA GLN A 15 -17.57 11.30 16.80
C GLN A 15 -16.44 10.31 17.06
N TYR A 16 -16.45 9.62 18.20
CA TYR A 16 -15.51 8.56 18.54
C TYR A 16 -15.55 7.42 17.51
N ASN A 17 -16.75 6.90 17.21
CA ASN A 17 -16.92 5.87 16.19
C ASN A 17 -16.57 6.35 14.78
N HIS A 18 -16.87 7.61 14.44
CA HIS A 18 -16.42 8.18 13.18
C HIS A 18 -14.89 8.18 13.09
N ALA A 19 -14.18 8.61 14.14
CA ALA A 19 -12.72 8.58 14.18
C ALA A 19 -12.17 7.16 14.07
N LEU A 20 -12.79 6.16 14.71
CA LEU A 20 -12.41 4.75 14.57
C LEU A 20 -12.60 4.21 13.15
N LYS A 21 -13.70 4.58 12.48
CA LYS A 21 -13.93 4.20 11.07
C LYS A 21 -12.90 4.86 10.15
N GLN A 22 -12.61 6.15 10.36
CA GLN A 22 -11.63 6.88 9.55
C GLN A 22 -10.20 6.34 9.73
N ARG A 23 -9.84 5.84 10.92
CA ARG A 23 -8.55 5.15 11.15
C ARG A 23 -8.36 3.92 10.25
N GLY A 24 -9.45 3.21 9.92
CA GLY A 24 -9.42 2.06 9.03
C GLY A 24 -9.60 2.41 7.55
N SER A 25 -9.89 3.68 7.23
CA SER A 25 -10.03 4.14 5.86
C SER A 25 -8.66 4.22 5.19
N LEU A 26 -8.55 3.63 4.01
CA LEU A 26 -7.34 3.61 3.21
C LEU A 26 -7.65 4.10 1.81
N THR A 27 -6.88 5.10 1.37
CA THR A 27 -7.00 5.66 0.02
C THR A 27 -5.73 5.37 -0.77
N PHE A 28 -5.89 4.92 -2.01
CA PHE A 28 -4.80 4.65 -2.94
C PHE A 28 -4.81 5.64 -4.09
N TRP A 29 -3.66 6.23 -4.36
CA TRP A 29 -3.43 7.05 -5.55
C TRP A 29 -2.14 6.63 -6.23
N MET A 30 -2.20 6.46 -7.55
CA MET A 30 -1.05 6.19 -8.41
C MET A 30 -0.97 7.27 -9.47
N ASP A 31 0.18 7.93 -9.52
CA ASP A 31 0.51 8.89 -10.57
C ASP A 31 0.72 8.20 -11.93
N GLU A 32 0.35 8.88 -13.01
CA GLU A 32 0.48 8.33 -14.37
C GLU A 32 1.93 8.04 -14.75
N GLN A 33 2.88 8.86 -14.29
CA GLN A 33 4.30 8.61 -14.55
C GLN A 33 4.80 7.40 -13.75
N ALA A 34 4.25 7.17 -12.55
CA ALA A 34 4.55 5.97 -11.77
C ALA A 34 4.02 4.70 -12.45
N ILE A 35 2.83 4.78 -13.04
CA ILE A 35 2.26 3.71 -13.88
C ILE A 35 3.20 3.44 -15.07
N ALA A 36 3.62 4.48 -15.80
CA ALA A 36 4.47 4.35 -16.96
C ALA A 36 5.86 3.75 -16.63
N LYS A 37 6.41 4.09 -15.45
CA LYS A 37 7.72 3.61 -14.98
C LYS A 37 7.64 2.32 -14.15
N TRP A 38 6.48 1.68 -14.08
CA TRP A 38 6.30 0.46 -13.28
C TRP A 38 7.21 -0.69 -13.75
N ASN A 39 7.26 -0.90 -15.07
CA ASN A 39 8.17 -1.83 -15.70
C ASN A 39 9.48 -1.13 -16.01
N ASN A 40 10.59 -1.83 -15.80
CA ASN A 40 11.90 -1.29 -16.18
C ASN A 40 12.08 -1.47 -17.69
N THR A 41 12.26 -0.35 -18.39
CA THR A 41 12.46 -0.31 -19.84
C THR A 41 13.94 -0.30 -20.23
N GLU A 42 14.85 -0.07 -19.27
CA GLU A 42 16.29 -0.04 -19.51
C GLU A 42 16.88 -1.46 -19.57
N ARG A 43 17.42 -1.81 -20.74
CA ARG A 43 18.20 -3.04 -20.89
C ARG A 43 19.56 -2.83 -20.25
N SER A 44 19.85 -3.55 -19.17
CA SER A 44 21.08 -3.33 -18.38
C SER A 44 22.40 -3.61 -19.11
N GLY A 45 22.38 -4.07 -20.37
CA GLY A 45 23.55 -4.35 -21.21
C GLY A 45 24.53 -5.41 -20.67
N ARG A 46 24.33 -5.85 -19.42
CA ARG A 46 25.17 -6.78 -18.67
C ARG A 46 24.68 -8.21 -18.89
N ARG A 47 25.63 -9.16 -18.85
CA ARG A 47 25.34 -10.59 -18.97
C ARG A 47 24.51 -11.05 -17.76
N GLY A 48 23.24 -11.39 -18.00
CA GLY A 48 22.27 -11.77 -16.96
C GLY A 48 20.84 -11.37 -17.34
N ARG A 49 19.84 -11.76 -16.53
CA ARG A 49 18.44 -11.36 -16.75
C ARG A 49 18.28 -9.89 -16.38
N SER A 50 17.78 -9.07 -17.30
CA SER A 50 17.40 -7.68 -16.99
C SER A 50 16.31 -7.66 -15.93
N GLN A 51 16.35 -6.66 -15.05
CA GLN A 51 15.27 -6.44 -14.09
C GLN A 51 14.03 -6.03 -14.87
N ALA A 52 12.91 -6.77 -14.71
CA ALA A 52 11.68 -6.47 -15.45
C ALA A 52 10.85 -5.34 -14.81
N TYR A 53 11.06 -5.07 -13.53
CA TYR A 53 10.32 -4.09 -12.74
C TYR A 53 11.26 -3.02 -12.19
N SER A 54 10.76 -1.80 -12.02
CA SER A 54 11.52 -0.70 -11.42
C SER A 54 11.68 -0.85 -9.91
N ASP A 55 12.60 -0.08 -9.31
CA ASP A 55 12.81 -0.03 -7.86
C ASP A 55 11.56 0.51 -7.17
N THR A 56 10.90 1.52 -7.76
CA THR A 56 9.62 2.08 -7.30
C THR A 56 8.53 1.00 -7.21
N ALA A 57 8.43 0.10 -8.20
CA ALA A 57 7.47 -0.99 -8.17
C ALA A 57 7.74 -1.97 -7.00
N ILE A 58 9.02 -2.26 -6.73
CA ILE A 58 9.42 -3.13 -5.61
C ILE A 58 9.17 -2.43 -4.27
N ALA A 59 9.57 -1.17 -4.10
CA ALA A 59 9.37 -0.39 -2.89
C ALA A 59 7.88 -0.26 -2.55
N THR A 60 7.05 0.06 -3.55
CA THR A 60 5.58 0.11 -3.43
C THR A 60 5.01 -1.24 -2.97
N SER A 61 5.48 -2.33 -3.56
CA SER A 61 5.06 -3.68 -3.17
C SER A 61 5.40 -3.97 -1.70
N LEU A 62 6.60 -3.58 -1.25
CA LEU A 62 7.04 -3.77 0.13
C LEU A 62 6.28 -2.87 1.12
N MET A 63 5.90 -1.66 0.71
CA MET A 63 5.05 -0.78 1.49
C MET A 63 3.66 -1.39 1.71
N ILE A 64 3.01 -1.86 0.65
CA ILE A 64 1.70 -2.56 0.73
C ILE A 64 1.81 -3.81 1.61
N LYS A 65 2.90 -4.57 1.47
CA LYS A 65 3.18 -5.70 2.35
C LYS A 65 3.23 -5.29 3.82
N GLY A 66 3.88 -4.17 4.13
CA GLY A 66 4.02 -3.63 5.48
C GLY A 66 2.70 -3.13 6.07
N VAL A 67 1.91 -2.37 5.29
CA VAL A 67 0.59 -1.84 5.68
C VAL A 67 -0.36 -2.98 6.05
N PHE A 68 -0.46 -3.98 5.18
CA PHE A 68 -1.40 -5.09 5.35
C PHE A 68 -0.83 -6.32 6.06
N LYS A 69 0.45 -6.27 6.46
CA LYS A 69 1.19 -7.38 7.09
C LYS A 69 1.11 -8.70 6.28
N LEU A 70 1.21 -8.59 4.95
CA LEU A 70 1.06 -9.75 4.05
C LEU A 70 2.35 -10.58 3.93
N LEU A 71 2.18 -11.85 3.58
CA LEU A 71 3.25 -12.71 3.05
C LEU A 71 3.48 -12.40 1.56
N PHE A 72 4.69 -12.69 1.02
CA PHE A 72 5.03 -12.33 -0.36
C PHE A 72 4.11 -12.95 -1.43
N ARG A 73 3.62 -14.19 -1.22
CA ARG A 73 2.69 -14.83 -2.15
C ARG A 73 1.31 -14.18 -2.13
N ALA A 74 0.83 -13.81 -0.94
CA ALA A 74 -0.43 -13.08 -0.80
C ALA A 74 -0.34 -11.68 -1.41
N LEU A 75 0.79 -11.01 -1.21
CA LEU A 75 1.08 -9.69 -1.76
C LEU A 75 0.94 -9.66 -3.28
N GLU A 76 1.47 -10.65 -4.00
CA GLU A 76 1.35 -10.73 -5.46
C GLU A 76 -0.12 -10.76 -5.92
N GLY A 77 -0.96 -11.58 -5.27
CA GLY A 77 -2.40 -11.62 -5.55
C GLY A 77 -3.13 -10.32 -5.18
N SER A 78 -2.78 -9.73 -4.03
CA SER A 78 -3.36 -8.47 -3.55
C SER A 78 -3.04 -7.31 -4.49
N LEU A 79 -1.80 -7.21 -4.99
CA LEU A 79 -1.39 -6.18 -5.94
C LEU A 79 -2.15 -6.28 -7.26
N ASN A 80 -2.25 -7.49 -7.83
CA ASN A 80 -3.03 -7.70 -9.05
C ASN A 80 -4.52 -7.33 -8.87
N SER A 81 -5.07 -7.57 -7.67
CA SER A 81 -6.45 -7.19 -7.34
C SER A 81 -6.59 -5.67 -7.21
N LEU A 82 -5.60 -5.01 -6.61
CA LEU A 82 -5.55 -3.56 -6.48
C LEU A 82 -5.44 -2.87 -7.85
N PHE A 83 -4.58 -3.37 -8.76
CA PHE A 83 -4.48 -2.82 -10.11
C PHE A 83 -5.79 -2.93 -10.89
N ARG A 84 -6.50 -4.05 -10.74
CA ARG A 84 -7.85 -4.21 -11.32
C ARG A 84 -8.85 -3.21 -10.73
N LEU A 85 -8.80 -2.97 -9.42
CA LEU A 85 -9.65 -1.98 -8.75
C LEU A 85 -9.36 -0.55 -9.23
N LEU A 86 -8.08 -0.22 -9.40
CA LEU A 86 -7.61 1.07 -9.91
C LEU A 86 -7.77 1.21 -11.43
N LYS A 87 -8.18 0.14 -12.13
CA LYS A 87 -8.33 0.08 -13.59
C LYS A 87 -7.04 0.45 -14.35
N VAL A 88 -5.89 0.03 -13.82
CA VAL A 88 -4.58 0.21 -14.46
C VAL A 88 -4.11 -1.10 -15.07
N ASP A 89 -3.56 -1.03 -16.28
CA ASP A 89 -3.01 -2.20 -16.98
C ASP A 89 -1.59 -2.52 -16.50
N LEU A 90 -1.49 -2.93 -15.23
CA LEU A 90 -0.24 -3.30 -14.59
C LEU A 90 -0.29 -4.72 -14.06
N LYS A 91 0.89 -5.34 -13.96
CA LYS A 91 1.08 -6.65 -13.37
C LYS A 91 1.96 -6.56 -12.13
N SER A 92 1.62 -7.33 -11.11
CA SER A 92 2.47 -7.48 -9.93
C SER A 92 3.81 -8.13 -10.30
N PRO A 93 4.93 -7.65 -9.74
CA PRO A 93 6.14 -8.44 -9.66
C PRO A 93 5.86 -9.78 -8.97
N ASP A 94 6.49 -10.85 -9.44
CA ASP A 94 6.33 -12.17 -8.81
C ASP A 94 6.98 -12.20 -7.42
N TYR A 95 6.48 -13.06 -6.52
CA TYR A 95 6.97 -13.12 -5.15
C TYR A 95 8.49 -13.40 -5.04
N THR A 96 9.08 -14.08 -6.04
CA THR A 96 10.53 -14.36 -6.06
C THR A 96 11.32 -13.11 -6.40
N CYS A 97 10.83 -12.28 -7.32
CA CYS A 97 11.38 -10.99 -7.71
C CYS A 97 11.37 -10.05 -6.51
N ILE A 98 10.21 -9.91 -5.85
CA ILE A 98 10.05 -9.03 -4.68
C ILE A 98 10.99 -9.48 -3.55
N SER A 99 10.98 -10.77 -3.19
CA SER A 99 11.81 -11.30 -2.09
C SER A 99 13.31 -11.10 -2.33
N LYS A 100 13.79 -11.33 -3.56
CA LYS A 100 15.20 -11.13 -3.92
C LYS A 100 15.60 -9.66 -3.84
N ARG A 101 14.73 -8.77 -4.34
CA ARG A 101 15.02 -7.33 -4.44
C ARG A 101 14.76 -6.56 -3.16
N ALA A 102 14.00 -7.11 -2.21
CA ALA A 102 13.78 -6.52 -0.90
C ALA A 102 15.08 -6.31 -0.10
N LYS A 103 16.16 -7.02 -0.45
CA LYS A 103 17.49 -6.87 0.17
C LYS A 103 18.30 -5.70 -0.38
N THR A 104 17.98 -5.24 -1.59
CA THR A 104 18.81 -4.29 -2.35
C THR A 104 18.11 -2.98 -2.63
N VAL A 105 16.77 -2.99 -2.69
CA VAL A 105 15.97 -1.77 -2.88
C VAL A 105 15.81 -1.10 -1.53
N GLU A 106 16.27 0.15 -1.44
CA GLU A 106 15.97 0.99 -0.29
C GLU A 106 14.48 1.34 -0.32
N PHE A 107 13.79 1.04 0.78
CA PHE A 107 12.43 1.48 0.99
C PHE A 107 12.30 1.94 2.44
N ASN A 108 11.97 3.21 2.63
CA ASN A 108 11.75 3.76 3.96
C ASN A 108 10.26 3.78 4.25
N TYR A 109 9.76 2.70 4.84
CA TYR A 109 8.38 2.61 5.28
C TYR A 109 8.31 2.67 6.80
N ARG A 110 7.59 3.68 7.32
CA ARG A 110 7.13 3.70 8.71
C ARG A 110 5.66 3.32 8.73
N LEU A 111 5.29 2.43 9.64
CA LEU A 111 3.88 2.14 9.89
C LEU A 111 3.14 3.45 10.17
N PRO A 112 1.99 3.70 9.52
CA PRO A 112 1.14 4.83 9.86
C PRO A 112 0.91 4.84 11.37
N SER A 113 1.11 6.00 11.99
CA SER A 113 0.71 6.17 13.38
C SER A 113 -0.80 5.91 13.49
N HIS A 114 -1.28 5.47 14.66
CA HIS A 114 -2.70 5.14 14.91
C HIS A 114 -3.68 6.35 14.82
N GLY A 115 -3.30 7.40 14.09
CA GLY A 115 -3.98 8.68 13.90
C GLY A 115 -5.03 8.66 12.77
N GLN A 116 -5.02 9.66 11.90
CA GLN A 116 -6.04 9.83 10.85
C GLN A 116 -5.89 8.81 9.71
N ALA A 117 -6.79 8.87 8.72
CA ALA A 117 -6.82 7.98 7.55
C ALA A 117 -5.44 7.81 6.89
N ALA A 118 -5.13 6.58 6.49
CA ALA A 118 -3.90 6.28 5.80
C ALA A 118 -4.06 6.58 4.30
N HIS A 119 -3.12 7.32 3.72
CA HIS A 119 -3.04 7.57 2.29
C HIS A 119 -1.78 6.88 1.76
N LEU A 120 -1.96 5.96 0.82
CA LEU A 120 -0.84 5.43 0.04
C LEU A 120 -0.79 6.19 -1.29
N VAL A 121 0.22 7.04 -1.42
CA VAL A 121 0.50 7.79 -2.64
C VAL A 121 1.73 7.17 -3.28
N ILE A 122 1.60 6.82 -4.55
CA ILE A 122 2.69 6.26 -5.36
C ILE A 122 2.94 7.25 -6.50
N ASP A 123 4.03 8.00 -6.41
CA ASP A 123 4.46 8.93 -7.45
C ASP A 123 5.75 8.46 -8.13
N ALA A 124 6.12 9.10 -9.24
CA ALA A 124 7.29 8.69 -10.01
C ALA A 124 8.64 9.05 -9.37
N THR A 125 8.64 9.77 -8.25
CA THR A 125 9.82 10.14 -7.47
C THR A 125 10.18 9.08 -6.42
N GLY A 126 9.21 8.24 -6.03
CA GLY A 126 9.42 7.10 -5.14
C GLY A 126 8.93 7.36 -3.71
#